data_AF-A0A1F8C1X6-F1
#
_entry.id   AF-A0A1F8C1X6-F1
#
_cell.length_a   1.000
_cell.length_b   1.000
_cell.length_c   1.000
_cell.angle_alpha   90.00
_cell.angle_beta   90.00
_cell.angle_gamma   90.00
#
_symmetry.space_group_name_H-M   'P 1'
#
loop_
_entity.id
_entity.type
_entity.pdbx_description
1 polymer ?
#
loop_
_entity_poly.entity_id
_entity_poly.type
_entity_poly.pdbx_seq_one_letter_code
_entity_poly.pdbx_strand_id
1 'polypeptide(L)'
;MESLASLFVTLIVAVNAFAPAANLPNKLGVDTSVRAAVLADEDELLPQEALNRIQEAERLRQEAGQNLQERRETALENSLQNREEFQARLQGLRDEKKRKVLENLDRRMTSVFSKWVSHWSDILSRLIKILAKLEVRAERAAESGLDTTAVDEAIANAEATIADAQAALDGLADNDYVFEIGDENNLGQDVKAFLAQFKEDMSQVRDLVKQARDEVHTAFQELRNLISQNENEEE
;
A
#
# COMPACT_ATOMS: atom_id res chain seq x y z
N MET A 1 -9.29 32.35 -35.00
CA MET A 1 -9.45 30.93 -34.66
C MET A 1 -8.12 30.20 -34.81
N GLU A 2 -7.09 30.63 -34.07
CA GLU A 2 -5.81 29.92 -33.98
C GLU A 2 -5.22 30.27 -32.60
N SER A 3 -5.46 29.43 -31.58
CA SER A 3 -4.79 29.58 -30.27
C SER A 3 -4.95 28.39 -29.30
N LEU A 4 -5.61 27.27 -29.68
CA LEU A 4 -5.79 26.13 -28.75
C LEU A 4 -4.91 24.93 -29.09
N ALA A 5 -4.30 24.89 -30.28
CA ALA A 5 -3.41 23.80 -30.68
C ALA A 5 -1.97 23.92 -30.11
N SER A 6 -1.57 25.09 -29.61
CA SER A 6 -0.22 25.32 -29.08
C SER A 6 -0.07 25.09 -27.57
N LEU A 7 -1.15 24.81 -26.84
CA LEU A 7 -1.11 24.58 -25.39
C LEU A 7 -1.18 23.10 -24.99
N PHE A 8 -1.39 22.20 -25.97
CA PHE A 8 -1.58 20.76 -25.74
C PHE A 8 -0.38 19.88 -26.15
N VAL A 9 0.71 20.47 -26.67
CA VAL A 9 1.92 19.72 -27.08
C VAL A 9 3.04 19.79 -26.04
N THR A 10 2.91 20.64 -25.01
CA THR A 10 3.91 20.82 -23.94
C THR A 10 3.64 20.03 -22.65
N LEU A 11 2.91 18.90 -22.74
CA LEU A 11 2.72 17.98 -21.60
C LEU A 11 2.97 16.50 -21.97
N ILE A 12 3.82 16.24 -22.96
CA ILE A 12 4.22 14.88 -23.37
C ILE A 12 5.67 14.55 -22.93
N VAL A 13 6.31 15.40 -22.11
CA VAL A 13 7.72 15.20 -21.69
C VAL A 13 7.90 14.74 -20.22
N ALA A 14 6.83 14.55 -19.43
CA ALA A 14 6.97 14.18 -18.02
C ALA A 14 6.32 12.83 -17.61
N VAL A 15 6.26 11.83 -18.51
CA VAL A 15 5.65 10.52 -18.16
C VAL A 15 6.63 9.34 -18.22
N ASN A 16 7.85 9.54 -18.74
CA ASN A 16 8.89 8.49 -18.70
C ASN A 16 9.63 8.38 -17.36
N ALA A 17 9.25 9.16 -16.33
CA ALA A 17 9.82 9.03 -14.99
C ALA A 17 9.03 8.07 -14.07
N PHE A 18 7.93 7.48 -14.55
CA PHE A 18 7.02 6.64 -13.75
C PHE A 18 6.89 5.21 -14.28
N ALA A 19 7.96 4.67 -14.87
CA ALA A 19 8.13 3.24 -15.00
C ALA A 19 8.91 2.76 -13.76
N PRO A 20 8.38 1.85 -12.92
CA PRO A 20 9.23 1.11 -12.03
C PRO A 20 10.13 0.25 -12.92
N ALA A 21 11.40 0.66 -13.04
CA ALA A 21 12.41 -0.23 -13.55
C ALA A 21 12.33 -1.52 -12.73
N ALA A 22 11.99 -2.62 -13.39
CA ALA A 22 12.06 -3.97 -12.86
C ALA A 22 13.53 -4.37 -12.71
N ASN A 23 14.22 -3.67 -11.83
CA ASN A 23 15.55 -3.96 -11.31
C ASN A 23 15.78 -3.01 -10.14
N LEU A 24 15.29 -3.39 -8.97
CA LEU A 24 15.85 -2.87 -7.72
C LEU A 24 17.24 -3.49 -7.61
N PRO A 25 18.34 -2.74 -7.80
CA PRO A 25 19.63 -3.25 -7.36
C PRO A 25 19.53 -3.50 -5.87
N ASN A 26 20.09 -4.62 -5.40
CA ASN A 26 20.40 -4.87 -4.00
C ASN A 26 21.17 -3.65 -3.45
N LYS A 27 20.44 -2.69 -2.91
CA LYS A 27 20.95 -1.52 -2.21
C LYS A 27 20.15 -1.30 -0.92
N LEU A 28 19.90 -2.39 -0.22
CA LEU A 28 20.00 -2.35 1.23
C LEU A 28 21.44 -2.77 1.50
N GLY A 29 22.31 -1.79 1.77
CA GLY A 29 23.68 -2.03 2.24
C GLY A 29 23.67 -2.60 3.67
N VAL A 30 22.87 -3.64 3.89
CA VAL A 30 22.69 -4.33 5.15
C VAL A 30 23.29 -5.71 4.95
N ASP A 31 24.34 -5.98 5.72
CA ASP A 31 25.04 -7.25 5.74
C ASP A 31 24.04 -8.41 5.85
N THR A 32 23.98 -9.25 4.81
CA THR A 32 23.03 -10.36 4.72
C THR A 32 23.24 -11.42 5.80
N SER A 33 24.42 -11.41 6.45
CA SER A 33 24.75 -12.27 7.59
C SER A 33 24.00 -11.86 8.86
N VAL A 34 23.87 -10.56 9.14
CA VAL A 34 23.17 -10.03 10.33
C VAL A 34 21.66 -10.21 10.21
N ARG A 35 21.12 -10.11 8.98
CA ARG A 35 19.71 -10.43 8.72
C ARG A 35 19.37 -11.89 9.03
N ALA A 36 20.31 -12.81 8.84
CA ALA A 36 20.14 -14.21 9.19
C ALA A 36 20.28 -14.43 10.71
N ALA A 37 21.22 -13.76 11.38
CA ALA A 37 21.41 -13.83 12.83
C ALA A 37 20.18 -13.30 13.61
N VAL A 38 19.66 -12.13 13.24
CA VAL A 38 18.39 -11.61 13.78
C VAL A 38 17.25 -12.59 13.51
N LEU A 39 17.34 -13.45 12.48
CA LEU A 39 16.33 -14.45 12.15
C LEU A 39 16.52 -15.84 12.81
N ALA A 40 17.61 -16.09 13.54
CA ALA A 40 18.06 -17.45 13.85
C ALA A 40 18.11 -17.85 15.35
N ASP A 41 17.65 -17.03 16.30
CA ASP A 41 17.57 -17.47 17.70
C ASP A 41 16.32 -18.33 17.95
N GLU A 42 16.53 -19.65 18.01
CA GLU A 42 15.49 -20.68 18.21
C GLU A 42 15.60 -21.47 19.55
N ASP A 43 16.59 -21.25 20.41
CA ASP A 43 16.94 -22.25 21.46
C ASP A 43 16.58 -21.93 22.93
N GLU A 44 15.70 -20.95 23.22
CA GLU A 44 15.16 -20.74 24.57
C GLU A 44 13.67 -21.12 24.68
N LEU A 45 13.36 -22.07 25.56
CA LEU A 45 12.05 -22.70 25.67
C LEU A 45 11.09 -21.80 26.48
N LEU A 46 10.34 -20.94 25.78
CA LEU A 46 9.37 -20.02 26.38
C LEU A 46 8.27 -20.76 27.17
N PRO A 47 7.69 -20.14 28.20
CA PRO A 47 6.52 -20.68 28.90
C PRO A 47 5.35 -20.95 27.94
N GLN A 48 4.56 -21.98 28.21
CA GLN A 48 3.45 -22.40 27.32
C GLN A 48 2.42 -21.27 27.06
N GLU A 49 2.21 -20.39 28.04
CA GLU A 49 1.31 -19.24 27.91
C GLU A 49 1.82 -18.21 26.90
N ALA A 50 3.13 -17.96 26.86
CA ALA A 50 3.76 -17.08 25.87
C ALA A 50 3.63 -17.62 24.45
N LEU A 51 3.89 -18.92 24.27
CA LEU A 51 3.72 -19.59 22.99
C LEU A 51 2.29 -19.49 22.46
N ASN A 52 1.29 -19.60 23.35
CA ASN A 52 -0.11 -19.48 22.96
C ASN A 52 -0.45 -18.04 22.52
N ARG A 53 0.07 -17.02 23.23
CA ARG A 53 -0.10 -15.61 22.85
C ARG A 53 0.53 -15.29 21.50
N ILE A 54 1.75 -15.79 21.28
CA ILE A 54 2.46 -15.68 20.00
C ILE A 54 1.63 -16.29 18.86
N GLN A 55 1.10 -17.49 19.06
CA GLN A 55 0.26 -18.16 18.06
C GLN A 55 -1.04 -17.40 17.78
N GLU A 56 -1.66 -16.85 18.82
CA GLU A 56 -2.88 -16.05 18.68
C GLU A 56 -2.60 -14.75 17.92
N ALA A 57 -1.52 -14.04 18.24
CA ALA A 57 -1.09 -12.84 17.54
C ALA A 57 -0.78 -13.13 16.05
N GLU A 58 -0.02 -14.19 15.76
CA GLU A 58 0.24 -14.60 14.37
C GLU A 58 -1.05 -14.92 13.61
N ARG A 59 -2.00 -15.60 14.25
CA ARG A 59 -3.29 -15.94 13.65
C ARG A 59 -4.09 -14.70 13.32
N LEU A 60 -4.23 -13.76 14.27
CA LEU A 60 -4.93 -12.49 14.05
C LEU A 60 -4.31 -11.69 12.90
N ARG A 61 -2.99 -11.69 12.79
CA ARG A 61 -2.26 -11.01 11.70
C ARG A 61 -2.44 -11.72 10.35
N GLN A 62 -2.53 -13.04 10.34
CA GLN A 62 -2.87 -13.80 9.13
C GLN A 62 -4.30 -13.51 8.67
N GLU A 63 -5.26 -13.44 9.61
CA GLU A 63 -6.65 -13.06 9.33
C GLU A 63 -6.75 -11.64 8.77
N ALA A 64 -6.03 -10.68 9.35
CA ALA A 64 -5.95 -9.33 8.81
C ALA A 64 -5.38 -9.31 7.38
N GLY A 65 -4.38 -10.15 7.10
CA GLY A 65 -3.84 -10.33 5.76
C GLY A 65 -4.82 -10.95 4.76
N GLN A 66 -5.67 -11.90 5.19
CA GLN A 66 -6.72 -12.49 4.37
C GLN A 66 -7.86 -11.51 4.10
N ASN A 67 -8.30 -10.78 5.13
CA ASN A 67 -9.33 -9.76 5.00
C ASN A 67 -8.93 -8.70 3.95
N LEU A 68 -7.65 -8.32 3.93
CA LEU A 68 -7.12 -7.39 2.93
C LEU A 68 -7.16 -7.95 1.50
N GLN A 69 -7.02 -9.27 1.33
CA GLN A 69 -7.15 -9.92 0.03
C GLN A 69 -8.62 -9.94 -0.43
N GLU A 70 -9.54 -10.28 0.47
CA GLU A 70 -10.98 -10.25 0.18
C GLU A 70 -11.43 -8.85 -0.23
N ARG A 71 -11.04 -7.82 0.54
CA ARG A 71 -11.35 -6.42 0.21
C ARG A 71 -10.78 -6.00 -1.14
N ARG A 72 -9.56 -6.43 -1.46
CA ARG A 72 -8.97 -6.21 -2.78
C ARG A 72 -9.82 -6.85 -3.88
N GLU A 73 -10.29 -8.06 -3.70
CA GLU A 73 -11.13 -8.75 -4.69
C GLU A 73 -12.45 -8.01 -4.90
N THR A 74 -13.14 -7.63 -3.81
CA THR A 74 -14.35 -6.81 -3.87
C THR A 74 -14.12 -5.48 -4.59
N ALA A 75 -13.01 -4.79 -4.31
CA ALA A 75 -12.63 -3.54 -4.98
C ALA A 75 -12.47 -3.71 -6.51
N LEU A 76 -11.85 -4.83 -6.92
CA LEU A 76 -11.65 -5.13 -8.34
C LEU A 76 -12.98 -5.47 -9.03
N GLU A 77 -13.87 -6.19 -8.36
CA GLU A 77 -15.21 -6.49 -8.86
C GLU A 77 -16.06 -5.23 -9.03
N ASN A 78 -16.09 -4.35 -8.03
CA ASN A 78 -16.80 -3.06 -8.10
C ASN A 78 -16.26 -2.20 -9.25
N SER A 79 -14.94 -2.16 -9.44
CA SER A 79 -14.32 -1.44 -10.55
C SER A 79 -14.74 -1.97 -11.93
N LEU A 80 -14.95 -3.29 -12.06
CA LEU A 80 -15.48 -3.88 -13.29
C LEU A 80 -16.94 -3.50 -13.53
N GLN A 81 -17.78 -3.54 -12.49
CA GLN A 81 -19.19 -3.12 -12.60
C GLN A 81 -19.30 -1.64 -13.00
N ASN A 82 -18.54 -0.76 -12.35
CA ASN A 82 -18.52 0.69 -12.65
C ASN A 82 -18.09 0.97 -14.09
N ARG A 83 -17.19 0.15 -14.64
CA ARG A 83 -16.79 0.23 -16.05
C ARG A 83 -17.91 -0.16 -17.01
N GLU A 84 -18.72 -1.17 -16.68
CA GLU A 84 -19.88 -1.56 -17.49
C GLU A 84 -20.94 -0.44 -17.51
N GLU A 85 -21.22 0.16 -16.35
CA GLU A 85 -22.11 1.32 -16.26
C GLU A 85 -21.60 2.52 -17.06
N PHE A 86 -20.30 2.80 -16.96
CA PHE A 86 -19.69 3.90 -17.71
C PHE A 86 -19.79 3.68 -19.23
N GLN A 87 -19.55 2.45 -19.70
CA GLN A 87 -19.73 2.11 -21.11
C GLN A 87 -21.18 2.30 -21.60
N ALA A 88 -22.17 2.01 -20.77
CA ALA A 88 -23.57 2.29 -21.09
C ALA A 88 -23.83 3.80 -21.25
N ARG A 89 -23.27 4.63 -20.35
CA ARG A 89 -23.40 6.09 -20.39
C ARG A 89 -22.73 6.70 -21.62
N LEU A 90 -21.61 6.14 -22.07
CA LEU A 90 -20.89 6.59 -23.26
C LEU A 90 -21.69 6.47 -24.56
N GLN A 91 -22.66 5.55 -24.63
CA GLN A 91 -23.53 5.41 -25.81
C GLN A 91 -24.43 6.64 -26.03
N GLY A 92 -24.69 7.43 -24.99
CA GLY A 92 -25.48 8.66 -25.07
C GLY A 92 -24.75 9.85 -25.70
N LEU A 93 -23.41 9.79 -25.86
CA LEU A 93 -22.62 10.88 -26.44
C LEU A 93 -22.79 10.93 -27.96
N ARG A 94 -22.95 12.13 -28.52
CA ARG A 94 -23.07 12.34 -29.96
C ARG A 94 -21.72 12.38 -30.67
N ASP A 95 -20.71 12.99 -30.06
CA ASP A 95 -19.39 13.12 -30.65
C ASP A 95 -18.54 11.84 -30.48
N GLU A 96 -18.31 11.15 -31.60
CA GLU A 96 -17.51 9.94 -31.69
C GLU A 96 -16.07 10.13 -31.18
N LYS A 97 -15.47 11.30 -31.41
CA LYS A 97 -14.10 11.57 -30.97
C LYS A 97 -14.04 11.69 -29.45
N LYS A 98 -15.00 12.41 -28.85
CA LYS A 98 -15.11 12.54 -27.39
C LYS A 98 -15.37 11.19 -26.74
N ARG A 99 -16.29 10.39 -27.30
CA ARG A 99 -16.57 9.03 -26.83
C ARG A 99 -15.30 8.18 -26.80
N LYS A 100 -14.56 8.13 -27.91
CA LYS A 100 -13.33 7.35 -28.01
C LYS A 100 -12.24 7.80 -27.04
N VAL A 101 -12.12 9.10 -26.76
CA VAL A 101 -11.18 9.61 -25.76
C VAL A 101 -11.57 9.12 -24.36
N LEU A 102 -12.85 9.21 -23.99
CA LEU A 102 -13.34 8.74 -22.71
C LEU A 102 -13.20 7.23 -22.53
N GLU A 103 -13.48 6.43 -23.57
CA GLU A 103 -13.27 4.97 -23.54
C GLU A 103 -11.80 4.61 -23.27
N ASN A 104 -10.87 5.32 -23.90
CA ASN A 104 -9.44 5.10 -23.67
C ASN A 104 -9.03 5.54 -22.27
N LEU A 105 -9.64 6.62 -21.76
CA LEU A 105 -9.38 7.13 -20.42
C LEU A 105 -9.84 6.13 -19.36
N ASP A 106 -11.09 5.69 -19.44
CA ASP A 106 -11.67 4.66 -18.57
C ASP A 106 -10.79 3.40 -18.53
N ARG A 107 -10.50 2.82 -19.69
CA ARG A 107 -9.64 1.63 -19.78
C ARG A 107 -8.29 1.83 -19.09
N ARG A 108 -7.68 3.00 -19.29
CA ARG A 108 -6.39 3.33 -18.69
C ARG A 108 -6.53 3.46 -17.17
N MET A 109 -7.59 4.12 -16.70
CA MET A 109 -7.85 4.29 -15.28
C MET A 109 -8.14 2.98 -14.58
N THR A 110 -9.05 2.15 -15.08
CA THR A 110 -9.32 0.82 -14.53
C THR A 110 -8.04 -0.03 -14.49
N SER A 111 -7.20 0.05 -15.54
CA SER A 111 -5.92 -0.67 -15.55
C SER A 111 -4.93 -0.14 -14.51
N VAL A 112 -4.89 1.18 -14.29
CA VAL A 112 -4.01 1.81 -13.30
C VAL A 112 -4.50 1.47 -11.89
N PHE A 113 -5.79 1.66 -11.61
CA PHE A 113 -6.44 1.32 -10.34
C PHE A 113 -6.16 -0.15 -9.96
N SER A 114 -6.52 -1.10 -10.83
CA SER A 114 -6.35 -2.53 -10.55
C SER A 114 -4.90 -2.92 -10.23
N LYS A 115 -3.95 -2.36 -10.97
CA LYS A 115 -2.51 -2.59 -10.75
C LYS A 115 -2.05 -2.06 -9.40
N TRP A 116 -2.41 -0.82 -9.05
CA TRP A 116 -1.94 -0.18 -7.83
C TRP A 116 -2.64 -0.71 -6.57
N VAL A 117 -3.96 -0.94 -6.63
CA VAL A 117 -4.70 -1.57 -5.52
C VAL A 117 -4.11 -2.94 -5.21
N SER A 118 -3.83 -3.74 -6.25
CA SER A 118 -3.16 -5.02 -6.06
C SER A 118 -1.77 -4.87 -5.45
N HIS A 119 -0.98 -3.93 -5.98
CA HIS A 119 0.38 -3.70 -5.51
C HIS A 119 0.43 -3.25 -4.04
N TRP A 120 -0.43 -2.31 -3.64
CA TRP A 120 -0.48 -1.81 -2.26
C TRP A 120 -1.04 -2.83 -1.29
N SER A 121 -2.08 -3.58 -1.68
CA SER A 121 -2.59 -4.71 -0.88
C SER A 121 -1.50 -5.77 -0.64
N ASP A 122 -0.72 -6.12 -1.67
CA ASP A 122 0.41 -7.04 -1.53
C ASP A 122 1.52 -6.50 -0.60
N ILE A 123 1.81 -5.19 -0.67
CA ILE A 123 2.78 -4.55 0.23
C ILE A 123 2.28 -4.59 1.66
N LEU A 124 1.05 -4.14 1.93
CA LEU A 124 0.47 -4.09 3.27
C LEU A 124 0.38 -5.50 3.88
N SER A 125 -0.01 -6.51 3.09
CA SER A 125 0.01 -7.92 3.53
C SER A 125 1.40 -8.39 3.96
N ARG A 126 2.46 -7.98 3.24
CA ARG A 126 3.84 -8.30 3.62
C ARG A 126 4.28 -7.55 4.88
N LEU A 127 3.89 -6.28 5.03
CA LEU A 127 4.20 -5.47 6.20
C LEU A 127 3.57 -6.06 7.46
N ILE A 128 2.29 -6.46 7.40
CA ILE A 128 1.59 -7.14 8.50
C ILE A 128 2.33 -8.42 8.92
N LYS A 129 2.79 -9.23 7.96
CA LYS A 129 3.55 -10.46 8.25
C LYS A 129 4.92 -10.18 8.85
N ILE A 130 5.57 -9.08 8.46
CA ILE A 130 6.86 -8.68 9.05
C ILE A 130 6.63 -8.21 10.48
N LEU A 131 5.62 -7.36 10.70
CA LEU A 131 5.31 -6.80 12.00
C LEU A 131 4.96 -7.89 13.03
N ALA A 132 4.17 -8.89 12.62
CA ALA A 132 3.89 -10.07 13.44
C ALA A 132 5.18 -10.77 13.91
N LYS A 133 6.20 -10.90 13.05
CA LYS A 133 7.48 -11.50 13.43
C LYS A 133 8.30 -10.61 14.38
N LEU A 134 8.13 -9.28 14.29
CA LEU A 134 8.78 -8.34 15.19
C LEU A 134 8.15 -8.41 16.58
N GLU A 135 6.82 -8.45 16.66
CA GLU A 135 6.06 -8.65 17.92
C GLU A 135 6.52 -9.91 18.64
N VAL A 136 6.57 -11.05 17.95
CA VAL A 136 7.00 -12.33 18.53
C VAL A 136 8.41 -12.25 19.12
N ARG A 137 9.30 -11.44 18.53
CA ARG A 137 10.67 -11.29 19.03
C ARG A 137 10.79 -10.27 20.13
N ALA A 138 10.01 -9.19 20.08
CA ALA A 138 9.89 -8.27 21.19
C ALA A 138 9.40 -9.03 22.43
N GLU A 139 8.36 -9.86 22.31
CA GLU A 139 7.87 -10.70 23.41
C GLU A 139 8.96 -11.63 23.97
N ARG A 140 9.74 -12.29 23.11
CA ARG A 140 10.89 -13.12 23.53
C ARG A 140 11.96 -12.33 24.27
N ALA A 141 12.29 -11.14 23.77
CA ALA A 141 13.27 -10.27 24.42
C ALA A 141 12.78 -9.81 25.80
N ALA A 142 11.49 -9.46 25.92
CA ALA A 142 10.87 -9.12 27.19
C ALA A 142 10.90 -10.29 28.18
N GLU A 143 10.65 -11.52 27.72
CA GLU A 143 10.76 -12.73 28.55
C GLU A 143 12.18 -13.02 29.02
N SER A 144 13.17 -12.63 28.22
CA SER A 144 14.59 -12.68 28.56
C SER A 144 15.01 -11.53 29.49
N GLY A 145 14.08 -10.65 29.88
CA GLY A 145 14.28 -9.56 30.82
C GLY A 145 14.79 -8.25 30.20
N LEU A 146 14.81 -8.14 28.87
CA LEU A 146 15.19 -6.91 28.17
C LEU A 146 14.04 -5.90 28.21
N ASP A 147 14.36 -4.60 28.28
CA ASP A 147 13.36 -3.52 28.23
C ASP A 147 12.90 -3.24 26.80
N THR A 148 11.71 -3.73 26.45
CA THR A 148 11.14 -3.63 25.09
C THR A 148 10.34 -2.36 24.84
N THR A 149 10.28 -1.42 25.79
CA THR A 149 9.37 -0.26 25.73
C THR A 149 9.46 0.49 24.38
N ALA A 150 10.68 0.78 23.90
CA ALA A 150 10.88 1.48 22.64
C ALA A 150 10.47 0.65 21.40
N VAL A 151 10.66 -0.67 21.47
CA VAL A 151 10.26 -1.60 20.40
C VAL A 151 8.73 -1.68 20.34
N ASP A 152 8.07 -1.79 21.49
CA ASP A 152 6.61 -1.88 21.60
C ASP A 152 5.94 -0.59 21.10
N GLU A 153 6.51 0.58 21.43
CA GLU A 153 6.06 1.87 20.88
C GLU A 153 6.20 1.93 19.35
N ALA A 154 7.34 1.49 18.81
CA ALA A 154 7.57 1.49 17.37
C ALA A 154 6.65 0.49 16.63
N ILE A 155 6.37 -0.67 17.22
CA ILE A 155 5.40 -1.64 16.70
C ILE A 155 4.01 -1.00 16.66
N ALA A 156 3.55 -0.39 17.76
CA ALA A 156 2.24 0.26 17.83
C ALA A 156 2.07 1.36 16.77
N ASN A 157 3.12 2.16 16.52
CA ASN A 157 3.11 3.18 15.47
C ASN A 157 3.01 2.56 14.06
N ALA A 158 3.73 1.46 13.82
CA ALA A 158 3.65 0.73 12.57
C ALA A 158 2.25 0.14 12.35
N GLU A 159 1.62 -0.40 13.39
CA GLU A 159 0.25 -0.90 13.33
C GLU A 159 -0.74 0.19 12.95
N ALA A 160 -0.69 1.34 13.63
CA ALA A 160 -1.57 2.46 13.35
C ALA A 160 -1.43 2.93 11.89
N THR A 161 -0.20 3.06 11.41
CA THR A 161 0.06 3.52 10.04
C THR A 161 -0.35 2.49 8.99
N ILE A 162 -0.20 1.19 9.26
CA ILE A 162 -0.75 0.13 8.41
C ILE A 162 -2.27 0.22 8.34
N ALA A 163 -2.94 0.42 9.49
CA ALA A 163 -4.39 0.56 9.56
C ALA A 163 -4.88 1.80 8.77
N ASP A 164 -4.18 2.94 8.88
CA ASP A 164 -4.48 4.14 8.10
C ASP A 164 -4.32 3.91 6.60
N ALA A 165 -3.25 3.21 6.18
CA ALA A 165 -3.02 2.85 4.78
C ALA A 165 -4.09 1.88 4.25
N GLN A 166 -4.54 0.93 5.07
CA GLN A 166 -5.65 0.04 4.74
C GLN A 166 -6.96 0.82 4.59
N ALA A 167 -7.28 1.69 5.54
CA ALA A 167 -8.49 2.51 5.49
C ALA A 167 -8.51 3.44 4.26
N ALA A 168 -7.37 4.01 3.88
CA ALA A 168 -7.27 4.81 2.65
C ALA A 168 -7.43 3.95 1.38
N LEU A 169 -6.88 2.74 1.37
CA LEU A 169 -7.06 1.80 0.25
C LEU A 169 -8.51 1.35 0.11
N ASP A 170 -9.18 1.11 1.24
CA ASP A 170 -10.61 0.77 1.30
C ASP A 170 -11.46 1.94 0.84
N GLY A 171 -11.17 3.17 1.28
CA GLY A 171 -11.86 4.36 0.78
C GLY A 171 -11.69 4.57 -0.72
N LEU A 172 -10.53 4.22 -1.29
CA LEU A 172 -10.31 4.22 -2.74
C LEU A 172 -11.15 3.14 -3.45
N ALA A 173 -11.38 1.99 -2.81
CA ALA A 173 -12.16 0.88 -3.32
C ALA A 173 -13.68 1.13 -3.25
N ASP A 174 -14.13 1.85 -2.23
CA ASP A 174 -15.52 2.24 -2.00
C ASP A 174 -15.92 3.49 -2.81
N ASN A 175 -14.92 4.23 -3.33
CA ASN A 175 -15.18 5.31 -4.26
C ASN A 175 -15.72 4.74 -5.58
N ASP A 176 -17.02 4.89 -5.77
CA ASP A 176 -17.68 4.77 -7.05
C ASP A 176 -17.11 5.84 -8.00
N TYR A 177 -16.00 5.52 -8.67
CA TYR A 177 -15.43 6.30 -9.77
C TYR A 177 -16.34 6.22 -11.00
N VAL A 178 -17.58 6.63 -10.82
CA VAL A 178 -18.61 6.71 -11.83
C VAL A 178 -18.54 8.13 -12.37
N PHE A 179 -17.92 8.27 -13.53
CA PHE A 179 -17.83 9.57 -14.19
C PHE A 179 -19.23 10.04 -14.60
N GLU A 180 -19.72 11.11 -13.98
CA GLU A 180 -20.96 11.76 -14.38
C GLU A 180 -20.74 12.66 -15.59
N ILE A 181 -21.45 12.37 -16.69
CA ILE A 181 -21.44 13.20 -17.89
C ILE A 181 -22.54 14.25 -17.70
N GLY A 182 -22.16 15.46 -17.28
CA GLY A 182 -23.11 16.57 -17.08
C GLY A 182 -23.56 17.23 -18.39
N ASP A 183 -22.66 18.00 -19.02
CA ASP A 183 -22.89 18.63 -20.33
C ASP A 183 -21.70 18.33 -21.26
N GLU A 184 -21.98 17.91 -22.49
CA GLU A 184 -20.98 17.62 -23.52
C GLU A 184 -20.09 18.83 -23.87
N ASN A 185 -20.53 20.05 -23.56
CA ASN A 185 -19.74 21.28 -23.68
C ASN A 185 -18.72 21.46 -22.53
N ASN A 186 -19.01 20.92 -21.34
CA ASN A 186 -18.17 21.03 -20.16
C ASN A 186 -17.33 19.76 -19.89
N LEU A 187 -17.53 18.71 -20.69
CA LEU A 187 -16.87 17.41 -20.56
C LEU A 187 -15.36 17.47 -20.29
N GLY A 188 -14.64 18.42 -20.93
CA GLY A 188 -13.20 18.58 -20.70
C GLY A 188 -12.85 19.05 -19.28
N GLN A 189 -13.69 19.88 -18.66
CA GLN A 189 -13.53 20.32 -17.27
C GLN A 189 -13.88 19.19 -16.31
N ASP A 190 -14.97 18.47 -16.59
CA ASP A 190 -15.43 17.34 -15.77
C ASP A 190 -14.36 16.23 -15.73
N VAL A 191 -13.80 15.87 -16.89
CA VAL A 191 -12.68 14.91 -17.00
C VAL A 191 -11.47 15.39 -16.21
N LYS A 192 -11.14 16.67 -16.29
CA LYS A 192 -9.97 17.21 -15.58
C LYS A 192 -10.14 17.15 -14.07
N ALA A 193 -11.32 17.51 -13.56
CA ALA A 193 -11.63 17.46 -12.14
C ALA A 193 -11.58 16.01 -11.63
N PHE A 194 -12.20 15.09 -12.36
CA PHE A 194 -12.18 13.66 -12.05
C PHE A 194 -10.76 13.08 -12.02
N LEU A 195 -9.92 13.40 -13.01
CA LEU A 195 -8.52 12.94 -13.03
C LEU A 195 -7.67 13.56 -11.92
N ALA A 196 -7.96 14.79 -11.51
CA ALA A 196 -7.29 15.42 -10.39
C ALA A 196 -7.63 14.69 -9.09
N GLN A 197 -8.91 14.37 -8.87
CA GLN A 197 -9.35 13.60 -7.70
C GLN A 197 -8.73 12.21 -7.67
N PHE A 198 -8.85 11.45 -8.77
CA PHE A 198 -8.26 10.11 -8.88
C PHE A 198 -6.75 10.13 -8.59
N LYS A 199 -6.04 11.15 -9.08
CA LYS A 199 -4.60 11.28 -8.82
C LYS A 199 -4.31 11.58 -7.35
N GLU A 200 -5.10 12.45 -6.73
CA GLU A 200 -4.95 12.82 -5.32
C GLU A 200 -5.13 11.61 -4.42
N ASP A 201 -6.25 10.89 -4.59
CA ASP A 201 -6.58 9.70 -3.79
C ASP A 201 -5.48 8.63 -3.91
N MET A 202 -5.03 8.36 -5.14
CA MET A 202 -3.92 7.42 -5.41
C MET A 202 -2.61 7.88 -4.77
N SER A 203 -2.35 9.18 -4.69
CA SER A 203 -1.15 9.72 -4.07
C SER A 203 -1.19 9.61 -2.56
N GLN A 204 -2.37 9.81 -1.95
CA GLN A 204 -2.60 9.65 -0.52
C GLN A 204 -2.35 8.21 -0.09
N VAL A 205 -2.92 7.22 -0.80
CA VAL A 205 -2.69 5.79 -0.50
C VAL A 205 -1.21 5.45 -0.63
N ARG A 206 -0.54 5.90 -1.70
CA ARG A 206 0.90 5.67 -1.89
C ARG A 206 1.72 6.20 -0.71
N ASP A 207 1.42 7.40 -0.25
CA ASP A 207 2.20 8.07 0.79
C ASP A 207 1.98 7.41 2.15
N LEU A 208 0.76 6.96 2.46
CA LEU A 208 0.47 6.16 3.65
C LEU A 208 1.14 4.77 3.60
N VAL A 209 1.11 4.08 2.46
CA VAL A 209 1.82 2.80 2.30
C VAL A 209 3.33 2.97 2.46
N LYS A 210 3.89 4.09 1.99
CA LYS A 210 5.29 4.42 2.19
C LYS A 210 5.57 4.65 3.67
N GLN A 211 4.74 5.43 4.36
CA GLN A 211 4.86 5.69 5.79
C GLN A 211 4.79 4.38 6.59
N ALA A 212 3.83 3.50 6.29
CA ALA A 212 3.70 2.20 6.94
C ALA A 212 4.96 1.35 6.81
N ARG A 213 5.58 1.35 5.62
CA ARG A 213 6.86 0.67 5.40
C ARG A 213 7.98 1.29 6.24
N ASP A 214 8.04 2.61 6.31
CA ASP A 214 9.08 3.33 7.04
C ASP A 214 8.93 3.07 8.56
N GLU A 215 7.71 3.03 9.10
CA GLU A 215 7.46 2.69 10.52
C GLU A 215 7.78 1.23 10.85
N VAL A 216 7.43 0.27 9.99
CA VAL A 216 7.86 -1.13 10.16
C VAL A 216 9.39 -1.25 10.15
N HIS A 217 10.07 -0.41 9.37
CA HIS A 217 11.52 -0.37 9.37
C HIS A 217 12.07 0.20 10.67
N THR A 218 11.46 1.24 11.23
CA THR A 218 11.81 1.78 12.56
C THR A 218 11.66 0.71 13.63
N ALA A 219 10.54 -0.02 13.69
CA ALA A 219 10.34 -1.11 14.63
C ALA A 219 11.43 -2.20 14.52
N PHE A 220 11.83 -2.54 13.29
CA PHE A 220 12.95 -3.46 13.06
C PHE A 220 14.28 -2.90 13.59
N GLN A 221 14.54 -1.60 13.39
CA GLN A 221 15.77 -0.97 13.87
C GLN A 221 15.84 -0.94 15.40
N GLU A 222 14.73 -0.61 16.06
CA GLU A 222 14.67 -0.60 17.52
C GLU A 222 14.93 -2.00 18.10
N LEU A 223 14.26 -3.02 17.56
CA LEU A 223 14.48 -4.41 18.00
C LEU A 223 15.94 -4.84 17.79
N ARG A 224 16.53 -4.48 16.64
CA ARG A 224 17.94 -4.79 16.36
C ARG A 224 18.86 -4.09 17.34
N ASN A 225 18.64 -2.81 17.62
CA ASN A 225 19.49 -2.03 18.53
C ASN A 225 19.42 -2.60 19.95
N LEU A 226 18.23 -3.01 20.39
CA LEU A 226 18.00 -3.67 21.67
C LEU A 226 18.80 -4.97 21.80
N ILE A 227 18.72 -5.85 20.79
CA ILE A 227 19.47 -7.13 20.80
C ILE A 227 20.98 -6.87 20.78
N SER A 228 21.46 -5.97 19.93
CA SER A 228 22.89 -5.66 19.85
C SER A 228 23.45 -4.99 21.11
N GLN A 229 22.66 -4.22 21.85
CA GLN A 229 23.12 -3.63 23.12
C GLN A 229 23.33 -4.71 24.18
N ASN A 230 22.43 -5.69 24.26
CA ASN A 230 22.57 -6.81 25.18
C ASN A 230 23.85 -7.64 24.91
N GLU A 231 24.14 -7.95 23.65
CA GLU A 231 25.36 -8.69 23.26
C GLU A 231 26.67 -8.00 23.68
N ASN A 232 26.70 -6.66 23.73
CA ASN A 232 27.89 -5.91 24.12
C ASN A 232 28.05 -5.74 25.65
N GLU A 233 27.00 -5.99 26.43
CA GLU A 233 27.04 -5.93 27.90
C GLU A 233 27.49 -7.27 28.53
N GLU A 234 27.46 -8.35 27.76
CA GLU A 234 27.85 -9.70 28.19
C GLU A 234 29.35 -10.04 27.95
N GLU A 235 30.12 -9.17 27.26
CA GLU A 235 31.60 -9.26 27.09
C GLU A 235 32.41 -8.52 28.17
#